data_AF-A0A7W5F9I8-F1
#
_entry.id   AF-A0A7W5F9I8-F1
#
_cell.length_a   1.000
_cell.length_b   1.000
_cell.length_c   1.000
_cell.angle_alpha   90.00
_cell.angle_beta   90.00
_cell.angle_gamma   90.00
#
_symmetry.space_group_name_H-M   'P 1'
#
loop_
_entity.id
_entity.type
_entity.pdbx_description
1 polymer ?
#
loop_
_entity_poly.entity_id
_entity_poly.type
_entity_poly.pdbx_seq_one_letter_code
_entity_poly.pdbx_strand_id
1 'polypeptide(L)'
;MSVSPGRRGFLALGIWTMYAAALAVALVQLGSAPEADGLPAGRPLAPDSPAALIAKHDCWSGEAPPDMTGRLPGHAIVATGATPRYVGAHLTGKALDQVFSAADHGLVVYAFCR
;
A
#
# COMPACT_ATOMS: atom_id res chain seq x y z
N MET A 1 -13.62 -64.83 -24.56
CA MET A 1 -13.19 -64.07 -23.36
C MET A 1 -12.21 -63.01 -23.85
N SER A 2 -12.69 -61.80 -24.11
CA SER A 2 -11.86 -60.73 -24.70
C SER A 2 -11.45 -59.74 -23.62
N VAL A 3 -10.13 -59.56 -23.46
CA VAL A 3 -9.51 -58.52 -22.64
C VAL A 3 -9.33 -57.27 -23.52
N SER A 4 -9.92 -56.15 -23.10
CA SER A 4 -9.65 -54.83 -23.67
C SER A 4 -8.73 -54.02 -22.73
N PRO A 5 -7.68 -53.34 -23.25
CA PRO A 5 -6.68 -52.66 -22.44
C PRO A 5 -7.00 -51.17 -22.18
N GLY A 6 -6.43 -50.65 -21.09
CA GLY A 6 -5.76 -49.35 -21.08
C GLY A 6 -6.61 -48.07 -21.03
N ARG A 7 -7.07 -47.69 -19.83
CA ARG A 7 -7.60 -46.35 -19.53
C ARG A 7 -6.81 -45.70 -18.39
N ARG A 8 -5.57 -45.26 -18.67
CA ARG A 8 -4.72 -44.52 -17.70
C ARG A 8 -3.92 -43.35 -18.31
N GLY A 9 -4.37 -42.77 -19.43
CA GLY A 9 -3.59 -41.77 -20.16
C GLY A 9 -3.96 -40.28 -20.00
N PHE A 10 -5.13 -39.92 -19.49
CA PHE A 10 -5.67 -38.56 -19.74
C PHE A 10 -5.71 -37.60 -18.55
N LEU A 11 -5.52 -38.05 -17.30
CA LEU A 11 -5.63 -37.17 -16.13
C LEU A 11 -4.34 -36.42 -15.79
N ALA A 12 -3.18 -36.87 -16.30
CA ALA A 12 -1.90 -36.24 -16.01
C ALA A 12 -1.61 -34.99 -16.87
N LEU A 13 -2.25 -34.86 -18.05
CA LEU A 13 -1.98 -33.76 -18.99
C LEU A 13 -2.70 -32.45 -18.64
N GLY A 14 -3.89 -32.51 -18.01
CA GLY A 14 -4.67 -31.30 -17.68
C GLY A 14 -4.13 -30.51 -16.48
N ILE A 15 -3.37 -31.17 -15.59
CA ILE A 15 -2.80 -30.53 -14.39
C ILE A 15 -1.55 -29.71 -14.76
N TRP A 16 -0.77 -30.18 -15.75
CA TRP A 16 0.42 -29.47 -16.22
C TRP A 16 0.09 -28.20 -17.02
N THR A 17 -1.00 -28.18 -17.79
CA THR A 17 -1.42 -26.98 -18.53
C THR A 17 -1.93 -25.87 -17.63
N MET A 18 -2.62 -26.21 -16.52
CA MET A 18 -3.02 -25.25 -15.49
C MET A 18 -1.82 -24.60 -14.79
N TYR A 19 -0.77 -25.37 -14.49
CA TYR A 19 0.43 -24.83 -13.83
C TYR A 19 1.22 -23.87 -14.72
N ALA A 20 1.31 -24.16 -16.03
CA ALA A 20 1.95 -23.28 -17.00
C ALA A 20 1.21 -21.94 -17.18
N ALA A 21 -0.13 -21.96 -17.17
CA ALA A 21 -0.94 -20.73 -17.27
C ALA A 21 -0.79 -19.85 -16.01
N ALA A 22 -0.74 -20.45 -14.82
CA ALA A 22 -0.56 -19.71 -13.57
C ALA A 22 0.80 -18.98 -13.51
N LEU A 23 1.87 -19.61 -14.01
CA LEU A 23 3.20 -19.00 -14.05
C LEU A 23 3.27 -17.81 -15.03
N ALA A 24 2.58 -17.87 -16.16
CA ALA A 24 2.54 -16.77 -17.13
C ALA A 24 1.83 -15.52 -16.57
N VAL A 25 0.74 -15.71 -15.81
CA VAL A 25 0.03 -14.59 -15.17
C VAL A 25 0.88 -13.96 -14.06
N ALA A 26 1.61 -14.76 -13.28
CA ALA A 26 2.51 -14.24 -12.25
C ALA A 26 3.64 -13.39 -12.84
N LEU A 27 4.25 -13.81 -13.95
CA LEU A 27 5.31 -13.05 -14.62
C LEU A 27 4.81 -11.71 -15.20
N VAL A 28 3.57 -11.64 -15.69
CA VAL A 28 2.99 -10.38 -16.16
C VAL A 28 2.72 -9.39 -15.01
N GLN A 29 2.41 -9.90 -13.81
CA GLN A 29 2.15 -9.06 -12.63
C GLN A 29 3.44 -8.55 -11.97
N LEU A 30 4.56 -9.27 -12.08
CA LEU A 30 5.88 -8.77 -11.64
C LEU A 30 6.50 -7.72 -12.57
N GLY A 31 6.03 -7.63 -13.82
CA GLY A 31 6.43 -6.56 -14.76
C GLY A 31 5.78 -5.21 -14.45
N SER A 32 4.70 -5.21 -13.67
CA SER A 32 4.01 -4.02 -13.19
C SER A 32 4.55 -3.65 -11.81
N ALA A 33 5.84 -3.33 -11.72
CA ALA A 33 6.27 -2.47 -10.63
C ALA A 33 5.41 -1.20 -10.75
N PRO A 34 4.62 -0.80 -9.75
CA PRO A 34 4.01 0.51 -9.78
C PRO A 34 5.17 1.47 -9.91
N GLU A 35 5.24 2.16 -11.05
CA GLU A 35 6.12 3.28 -11.26
C GLU A 35 5.91 4.17 -10.04
N ALA A 36 6.89 4.15 -9.13
CA ALA A 36 6.94 5.06 -8.01
C ALA A 36 6.87 6.43 -8.66
N ASP A 37 5.68 7.03 -8.52
CA ASP A 37 5.26 8.29 -9.10
C ASP A 37 6.45 9.26 -9.02
N GLY A 38 7.13 9.39 -10.15
CA GLY A 38 8.29 10.24 -10.29
C GLY A 38 7.80 11.67 -10.25
N LEU A 39 7.59 12.19 -9.04
CA LEU A 39 7.36 13.60 -8.80
C LEU A 39 8.42 14.37 -9.61
N PRO A 40 8.03 15.28 -10.52
CA PRO A 40 8.99 16.07 -11.27
C PRO A 40 9.88 16.81 -10.27
N ALA A 41 11.13 16.38 -10.15
CA ALA A 41 12.08 16.74 -9.08
C ALA A 41 12.60 18.19 -9.14
N GLY A 42 11.79 19.12 -9.63
CA GLY A 42 12.20 20.52 -9.83
C GLY A 42 11.09 21.56 -9.65
N ARG A 43 9.83 21.20 -9.37
CA ARG A 43 8.81 22.20 -9.03
C ARG A 43 8.89 22.50 -7.52
N PRO A 44 9.02 23.78 -7.12
CA PRO A 44 8.89 24.16 -5.72
C PRO A 44 7.55 23.67 -5.16
N LEU A 45 7.59 22.98 -4.03
CA LEU A 45 6.37 22.60 -3.31
C LEU A 45 5.68 23.87 -2.82
N ALA A 46 4.36 23.96 -3.00
CA ALA A 46 3.60 25.06 -2.44
C ALA A 46 3.79 25.06 -0.91
N PRO A 47 4.07 26.22 -0.29
CA PRO A 47 4.12 26.34 1.16
C PRO A 47 2.84 25.75 1.77
N ASP A 48 3.00 24.97 2.83
CA ASP A 48 1.90 24.31 3.56
C ASP A 48 1.09 23.27 2.75
N SER A 49 1.54 22.88 1.55
CA SER A 49 0.99 21.69 0.89
C SER A 49 1.25 20.43 1.71
N PRO A 50 0.43 19.36 1.57
CA PRO A 50 0.67 18.11 2.28
C PRO A 50 2.08 17.56 2.04
N ALA A 51 2.55 17.59 0.78
CA ALA A 51 3.89 17.14 0.42
C ALA A 51 4.99 17.99 1.07
N ALA A 52 4.82 19.32 1.16
CA ALA A 52 5.77 20.19 1.87
C ALA A 52 5.83 19.85 3.37
N LEU A 53 4.69 19.60 4.00
CA LEU A 53 4.62 19.22 5.41
C LEU A 53 5.22 17.84 5.67
N ILE A 54 4.95 16.86 4.80
CA ILE A 54 5.53 15.52 4.87
C ILE A 54 7.05 15.59 4.83
N ALA A 55 7.61 16.33 3.87
CA ALA A 55 9.06 16.49 3.74
C ALA A 55 9.66 17.26 4.93
N LYS A 56 8.98 18.31 5.40
CA LYS A 56 9.45 19.16 6.51
C LYS A 56 9.53 18.41 7.84
N HIS A 57 8.60 17.48 8.08
CA HIS A 57 8.46 16.77 9.35
C HIS A 57 8.92 15.30 9.29
N ASP A 58 9.56 14.90 8.19
CA ASP A 58 10.07 13.53 7.97
C ASP A 58 8.99 12.46 8.24
N CYS A 59 7.82 12.68 7.63
CA CYS A 59 6.66 11.82 7.74
C CYS A 59 6.63 10.79 6.60
N TRP A 60 5.87 9.72 6.76
CA TRP A 60 5.65 8.70 5.73
C TRP A 60 4.16 8.52 5.43
N SER A 61 3.86 8.19 4.18
CA SER A 61 2.56 7.72 3.73
C SER A 61 2.70 6.28 3.22
N GLY A 62 1.74 5.42 3.57
CA GLY A 62 1.80 3.99 3.26
C GLY A 62 2.59 3.19 4.30
N GLU A 63 3.61 2.44 3.85
CA GLU A 63 4.38 1.54 4.70
C GLU A 63 5.24 2.33 5.69
N ALA A 64 5.22 1.91 6.96
CA ALA A 64 6.05 2.53 7.99
C ALA A 64 7.54 2.23 7.76
N PRO A 65 8.43 3.20 8.01
CA PRO A 65 9.86 2.96 7.87
C PRO A 65 10.34 1.93 8.90
N PRO A 66 11.43 1.20 8.65
CA PRO A 66 11.86 0.07 9.48
C PRO A 66 12.04 0.40 10.96
N ASP A 67 12.48 1.62 11.27
CA ASP A 67 12.68 2.12 12.64
C ASP A 67 11.39 2.37 13.42
N MET A 68 10.25 2.48 12.71
CA MET A 68 8.91 2.61 13.28
C MET A 68 8.17 1.27 13.39
N THR A 69 8.81 0.15 13.04
CA THR A 69 8.20 -1.18 13.17
C THR A 69 7.81 -1.46 14.62
N GLY A 70 6.54 -1.78 14.85
CA GLY A 70 5.99 -2.05 16.18
C GLY A 70 5.85 -0.81 17.07
N ARG A 71 6.00 0.40 16.52
CA ARG A 71 5.82 1.67 17.23
C ARG A 71 4.65 2.45 16.66
N LEU A 72 3.92 3.14 17.52
CA LEU A 72 2.87 4.06 17.09
C LEU A 72 3.46 5.45 16.83
N PRO A 73 3.03 6.13 15.75
CA PRO A 73 3.45 7.51 15.48
C PRO A 73 2.94 8.47 16.56
N GLY A 74 3.77 9.43 16.96
CA GLY A 74 3.37 10.51 17.87
C GLY A 74 2.63 11.65 17.18
N HIS A 75 2.82 11.80 15.86
CA HIS A 75 2.35 12.93 15.08
C HIS A 75 1.79 12.51 13.73
N ALA A 76 1.03 13.39 13.10
CA ALA A 76 0.48 13.14 11.77
C ALA A 76 0.31 14.45 10.99
N ILE A 77 0.21 14.34 9.66
CA ILE A 77 -0.30 15.41 8.80
C ILE A 77 -1.76 15.09 8.48
N VAL A 78 -2.66 15.92 8.98
CA VAL A 78 -4.10 15.76 8.76
C VAL A 78 -4.75 17.08 8.35
N ALA A 79 -5.92 17.00 7.72
CA ALA A 79 -6.79 18.15 7.52
C ALA A 79 -8.20 17.89 8.04
N THR A 80 -8.81 18.94 8.58
CA THR A 80 -10.27 19.09 8.69
C THR A 80 -10.67 20.19 7.69
N GLY A 81 -10.95 19.81 6.45
CA GLY A 81 -11.19 20.73 5.33
C GLY A 81 -10.00 20.85 4.36
N ALA A 82 -9.79 22.04 3.79
CA ALA A 82 -8.81 22.26 2.72
C ALA A 82 -7.35 22.46 3.19
N THR A 83 -7.13 22.68 4.49
CA THR A 83 -5.82 23.05 5.03
C THR A 83 -5.20 21.90 5.81
N PRO A 84 -4.14 21.25 5.29
CA PRO A 84 -3.38 20.25 6.03
C PRO A 84 -2.53 20.92 7.12
N ARG A 85 -2.27 20.19 8.21
CA ARG A 85 -1.47 20.64 9.35
C ARG A 85 -0.78 19.48 10.04
N TYR A 86 0.38 19.76 10.62
CA TYR A 86 1.06 18.86 11.56
C TYR A 86 0.34 18.87 12.91
N VAL A 87 0.03 17.69 13.44
CA VAL A 87 -0.73 17.51 14.69
C VAL A 87 -0.03 16.57 15.64
N GLY A 88 -0.33 16.72 16.94
CA GLY A 88 0.21 15.85 18.00
C GLY A 88 -0.67 14.65 18.33
N ALA A 89 -0.23 13.90 19.34
CA ALA A 89 -0.72 12.57 19.70
C ALA A 89 -2.23 12.39 19.79
N HIS A 90 -2.98 13.37 20.31
CA HIS A 90 -4.45 13.25 20.42
C HIS A 90 -5.13 13.10 19.05
N LEU A 91 -4.74 13.91 18.06
CA LEU A 91 -5.30 13.81 16.71
C LEU A 91 -4.65 12.68 15.92
N THR A 92 -3.40 12.34 16.20
CA THR A 92 -2.75 11.14 15.64
C THR A 92 -3.51 9.87 16.03
N GLY A 93 -3.93 9.75 17.29
CA GLY A 93 -4.74 8.62 17.76
C GLY A 93 -6.03 8.48 16.95
N LYS A 94 -6.77 9.57 16.75
CA LYS A 94 -7.96 9.58 15.89
C LYS A 94 -7.65 9.22 14.44
N ALA A 95 -6.53 9.70 13.90
CA ALA A 95 -6.10 9.34 12.56
C ALA A 95 -5.80 7.84 12.43
N LEU A 96 -5.16 7.24 13.43
CA LEU A 96 -4.92 5.79 13.50
C LEU A 96 -6.23 5.00 13.60
N ASP A 97 -7.15 5.42 14.48
CA ASP A 97 -8.46 4.78 14.62
C ASP A 97 -9.24 4.82 13.30
N GLN A 98 -9.14 5.92 12.54
CA GLN A 98 -9.77 6.03 11.24
C GLN A 98 -9.17 5.11 10.18
N VAL A 99 -7.84 5.02 10.13
CA VAL A 99 -7.14 4.19 9.13
C VAL A 99 -7.28 2.70 9.43
N PHE A 100 -7.21 2.29 10.69
CA PHE A 100 -7.14 0.87 11.07
C PHE A 100 -8.44 0.28 11.61
N SER A 101 -9.32 1.10 12.20
CA SER A 101 -10.58 0.65 12.81
C SER A 101 -11.83 1.10 12.04
N ALA A 102 -11.64 1.75 10.88
CA ALA A 102 -12.71 2.31 10.05
C ALA A 102 -13.65 3.31 10.76
N ALA A 103 -13.18 3.95 11.83
CA ALA A 103 -13.92 5.01 12.50
C ALA A 103 -13.83 6.33 11.70
N ASP A 104 -14.96 7.01 11.45
CA ASP A 104 -14.89 8.33 10.81
C ASP A 104 -14.73 9.43 11.87
N HIS A 105 -13.58 10.11 11.84
CA HIS A 105 -13.29 11.27 12.70
C HIS A 105 -13.30 12.60 11.94
N GLY A 106 -13.79 12.62 10.69
CA GLY A 106 -13.82 13.80 9.83
C GLY A 106 -12.42 14.29 9.43
N LEU A 107 -11.43 13.39 9.44
CA LEU A 107 -10.05 13.71 9.12
C LEU A 107 -9.72 13.27 7.69
N VAL A 108 -8.96 14.07 6.95
CA VAL A 108 -8.19 13.59 5.81
C VAL A 108 -6.77 13.34 6.30
N VAL A 109 -6.34 12.08 6.29
CA VAL A 109 -5.01 11.67 6.76
C VAL A 109 -4.06 11.61 5.57
N TYR A 110 -2.99 12.42 5.61
CA TYR A 110 -1.99 12.46 4.55
C TYR A 110 -0.77 11.59 4.87
N ALA A 111 -0.29 11.64 6.11
CA ALA A 111 0.91 10.92 6.54
C ALA A 111 0.99 10.81 8.07
N PHE A 112 1.78 9.85 8.53
CA PHE A 112 2.19 9.73 9.92
C PHE A 112 3.64 10.15 10.08
N CYS A 113 3.99 10.68 11.25
CA CYS A 113 5.32 11.14 11.56
C CYS A 113 5.78 10.50 12.87
N ARG A 114 7.09 10.53 13.10
CA ARG A 114 7.70 9.93 14.29
C ARG A 114 7.13 10.52 15.59
#